data_AF-A0A522VLE7-F1
#
_entry.id   AF-A0A522VLE7-F1
#
_cell.length_a   1.000
_cell.length_b   1.000
_cell.length_c   1.000
_cell.angle_alpha   90.00
_cell.angle_beta   90.00
_cell.angle_gamma   90.00
#
_symmetry.space_group_name_H-M   'P 1'
#
loop_
_entity.id
_entity.type
_entity.pdbx_description
1 polymer ?
#
loop_
_entity_poly.entity_id
_entity_poly.type
_entity_poly.pdbx_seq_one_letter_code
_entity_poly.pdbx_strand_id
1 'polypeptide(L)' 'GLPRAAREYLARIESLCGVPIDLISTGPDREQTIVRRHPFKAV' A
#
# COMPACT_ATOMS: atom_id res chain seq x y z
N GLY A 1 -10.49 6.22 -0.11
CA GLY A 1 -9.60 5.46 0.80
C GLY A 1 -10.10 4.04 0.93
N LEU A 2 -9.23 3.07 1.21
CA LEU A 2 -9.60 1.64 1.29
C LEU A 2 -10.63 1.39 2.42
N PRO A 3 -11.56 0.43 2.29
CA PRO A 3 -12.45 -0.01 3.39
C PRO A 3 -11.67 -0.49 4.62
N ARG A 4 -12.32 -0.52 5.80
CA ARG A 4 -11.67 -0.91 7.07
C ARG A 4 -11.00 -2.29 6.97
N ALA A 5 -11.73 -3.29 6.52
CA ALA A 5 -11.22 -4.66 6.40
C ALA A 5 -9.98 -4.75 5.48
N ALA A 6 -9.95 -3.98 4.39
CA ALA A 6 -8.79 -3.94 3.49
C ALA A 6 -7.57 -3.32 4.17
N ARG A 7 -7.74 -2.27 4.98
CA ARG A 7 -6.65 -1.68 5.76
C ARG A 7 -6.12 -2.64 6.82
N GLU A 8 -7.02 -3.35 7.51
CA GLU A 8 -6.66 -4.38 8.51
C GLU A 8 -5.88 -5.54 7.88
N TYR A 9 -6.30 -5.97 6.69
CA TYR A 9 -5.58 -6.99 5.91
C TYR A 9 -4.15 -6.56 5.56
N LEU A 10 -3.97 -5.33 5.06
CA LEU A 10 -2.64 -4.79 4.75
C LEU A 10 -1.77 -4.69 6.02
N ALA A 11 -2.32 -4.22 7.13
CA ALA A 11 -1.60 -4.14 8.41
C ALA A 11 -1.14 -5.52 8.90
N ARG A 12 -1.94 -6.57 8.67
CA ARG A 12 -1.55 -7.94 8.98
C ARG A 12 -0.37 -8.42 8.13
N ILE A 13 -0.35 -8.09 6.84
CA ILE A 13 0.77 -8.40 5.94
C ILE A 13 2.04 -7.69 6.40
N GLU A 14 1.96 -6.38 6.66
CA GLU A 14 3.10 -5.59 7.16
C GLU A 14 3.68 -6.19 8.45
N SER A 15 2.81 -6.60 9.38
CA SER A 15 3.21 -7.27 10.62
C SER A 15 3.91 -8.62 10.40
N LEU A 16 3.48 -9.40 9.41
CA LEU A 16 4.07 -10.72 9.12
C LEU A 16 5.40 -10.61 8.37
N CYS A 17 5.49 -9.68 7.43
CA CYS A 17 6.67 -9.51 6.59
C CYS A 17 7.75 -8.63 7.26
N GLY A 18 7.39 -7.85 8.29
CA GLY A 18 8.31 -6.96 8.99
C GLY A 18 8.77 -5.76 8.14
N VAL A 19 8.05 -5.45 7.05
CA VAL A 19 8.35 -4.37 6.11
C VAL A 19 7.09 -3.59 5.76
N PRO A 20 7.18 -2.28 5.45
CA PRO A 20 6.02 -1.47 5.08
C PRO A 20 5.55 -1.77 3.65
N ILE A 21 4.25 -1.59 3.41
CA ILE A 21 3.67 -1.57 2.07
C ILE A 21 3.70 -0.13 1.57
N ASP A 22 4.52 0.15 0.56
CA ASP A 22 4.69 1.50 0.01
C ASP A 22 3.74 1.82 -1.17
N LEU A 23 3.31 0.78 -1.89
CA LEU A 23 2.52 0.87 -3.12
C LEU A 23 1.38 -0.16 -3.09
N ILE A 24 0.19 0.23 -3.50
CA ILE A 24 -0.99 -0.66 -3.59
C ILE A 24 -1.66 -0.47 -4.95
N SER A 25 -1.53 -1.45 -5.85
CA SER A 25 -2.28 -1.48 -7.10
C SER A 25 -3.71 -1.98 -6.83
N THR A 26 -4.70 -1.22 -7.30
CA THR A 26 -6.13 -1.50 -7.10
C THR A 26 -6.85 -1.83 -8.41
N GLY A 27 -6.13 -1.82 -9.53
CA GLY A 27 -6.65 -2.14 -10.85
C GLY A 27 -5.58 -1.98 -11.94
N PRO A 28 -5.94 -2.24 -13.20
CA PRO A 28 -4.99 -2.28 -14.33
C PRO A 28 -4.49 -0.91 -14.79
N ASP A 29 -5.23 0.16 -14.53
CA ASP A 29 -4.85 1.51 -14.98
C ASP A 29 -3.75 2.12 -14.10
N ARG A 30 -2.92 3.01 -14.67
CA ARG A 30 -1.79 3.61 -13.94
C ARG A 30 -2.24 4.44 -12.74
N GLU A 31 -3.35 5.14 -12.89
CA GLU A 31 -3.94 6.02 -11.87
C GLU A 31 -4.56 5.22 -10.71
N GLN A 32 -4.80 3.92 -10.91
CA GLN A 32 -5.36 3.00 -9.90
C GLN A 32 -4.29 2.45 -8.95
N THR A 33 -3.29 3.27 -8.62
CA THR A 33 -2.22 2.93 -7.68
C THR A 33 -2.20 3.93 -6.52
N ILE A 34 -2.33 3.43 -5.30
CA ILE A 34 -2.16 4.23 -4.08
C ILE A 34 -0.66 4.23 -3.73
N VAL A 35 -0.05 5.41 -3.76
CA VAL A 35 1.35 5.62 -3.35
C VAL A 35 1.38 6.14 -1.91
N ARG A 36 1.81 5.30 -0.95
CA ARG A 36 2.03 5.72 0.44
C ARG A 36 3.40 6.37 0.62
N ARG A 37 4.44 5.77 0.03
CA ARG A 37 5.81 6.29 -0.02
C ARG A 37 6.34 6.12 -1.44
N HIS A 38 6.79 7.21 -2.04
CA HIS A 38 7.34 7.17 -3.40
C HIS A 38 8.81 6.72 -3.33
N PRO A 39 9.24 5.64 -4.00
CA PRO A 39 10.59 5.08 -3.85
C PRO A 39 11.73 6.05 -4.21
N PHE A 40 11.46 7.01 -5.09
CA PHE A 40 12.44 8.01 -5.56
C PHE A 40 12.26 9.42 -4.99
N LYS A 41 11.27 9.66 -4.12
CA LYS A 41 11.20 10.97 -3.45
C LYS A 41 12.22 10.96 -2.33
N ALA A 42 13.09 11.97 -2.31
CA ALA A 42 14.02 12.16 -1.19
C ALA A 42 13.22 12.24 0.11
N VAL A 43 13.74 11.55 1.13
CA VAL A 43 13.21 11.56 2.49
C VAL A 43 13.32 12.94 3.10
#